data_AF-A0A530QX22-F1
#
_entry.id   AF-A0A530QX22-F1
#
_cell.length_a   1.000
_cell.length_b   1.000
_cell.length_c   1.000
_cell.angle_alpha   90.00
_cell.angle_beta   90.00
_cell.angle_gamma   90.00
#
_symmetry.space_group_name_H-M   'P 1'
#
loop_
_entity.id
_entity.type
_entity.pdbx_description
1 polymer ?
#
loop_
_entity_poly.entity_id
_entity_poly.type
_entity_poly.pdbx_seq_one_letter_code
_entity_poly.pdbx_strand_id
1 'polypeptide(L)'
;MAEDFKGIVDRYGRPIAKAALKVEQAAPTGSGVRRHDALHPAAGLTPGRLASILRASIDGDPENYLALAEDMEERDPHYAGVLGVRKRQVSGLDITVEAAGDDAASLEHAELVREVIERDGFEDELFDILDAVGKGFSCTEVIWDTSEGQWRPKRLAWRDPRWFVFDRIDGETPLLRDGGQDVPLNPYQWIYHSAKVKSGLPIRGGIARAVAWTFLFKSFTIKDWAIFCEAYGQPLRLGKYDAGASDKDKQILLDAVSNIGVDYAAIVPAAMAVEFIKADISGSHGLYKERADWLDQQVSKVVLGQTATTDAIAGGHAVGKTHDGVRE
;
A
#
# COMPACT_ATOMS: atom_id res chain seq x y z
N MET A 1 2.64 -25.60 35.49
CA MET A 1 1.91 -25.83 34.23
C MET A 1 0.90 -24.72 34.12
N ALA A 2 0.81 -24.04 32.97
CA ALA A 2 -0.17 -22.96 32.79
C ALA A 2 -1.59 -23.51 33.06
N GLU A 3 -2.42 -22.71 33.71
CA GLU A 3 -3.81 -23.10 33.94
C GLU A 3 -4.56 -22.94 32.62
N ASP A 4 -4.76 -24.04 31.90
CA ASP A 4 -5.47 -24.03 30.62
C ASP A 4 -6.98 -23.95 30.84
N PHE A 5 -7.73 -23.45 29.85
CA PHE A 5 -9.18 -23.63 29.84
C PHE A 5 -9.53 -25.11 29.69
N LYS A 6 -10.22 -25.65 30.69
CA LYS A 6 -10.57 -27.07 30.72
C LYS A 6 -11.58 -27.39 29.62
N GLY A 7 -11.19 -28.27 28.68
CA GLY A 7 -12.07 -28.77 27.62
C GLY A 7 -12.28 -27.80 26.45
N ILE A 8 -11.60 -26.66 26.42
CA ILE A 8 -11.66 -25.71 25.31
C ILE A 8 -10.33 -25.74 24.55
N VAL A 9 -10.43 -25.91 23.24
CA VAL A 9 -9.29 -25.94 22.30
C VAL A 9 -9.60 -25.05 21.11
N ASP A 10 -8.57 -24.63 20.37
CA ASP A 10 -8.78 -23.95 19.10
C ASP A 10 -9.18 -24.90 17.96
N ARG A 11 -9.38 -24.31 16.77
CA ARG A 11 -9.69 -25.03 15.52
C ARG A 11 -8.65 -26.09 15.12
N TYR A 12 -7.47 -26.10 15.73
CA TYR A 12 -6.39 -27.06 15.49
C TYR A 12 -6.20 -28.03 16.65
N GLY A 13 -7.09 -27.99 17.66
CA GLY A 13 -7.01 -28.83 18.85
C GLY A 13 -5.95 -28.38 19.87
N ARG A 14 -5.41 -27.16 19.74
CA ARG A 14 -4.42 -26.63 20.69
C ARG A 14 -5.11 -26.11 21.96
N PRO A 15 -4.60 -26.47 23.15
CA PRO A 15 -5.16 -25.97 24.41
C PRO A 15 -4.94 -24.47 24.55
N ILE A 16 -5.86 -23.81 25.27
CA ILE A 16 -5.82 -22.36 25.48
C ILE A 16 -5.25 -22.08 26.87
N ALA A 17 -4.05 -21.51 26.92
CA ALA A 17 -3.41 -21.13 28.17
C ALA A 17 -3.96 -19.79 28.69
N LYS A 18 -4.66 -19.78 29.84
CA LYS A 18 -5.26 -18.56 30.40
C LYS A 18 -4.24 -17.44 30.65
N ALA A 19 -3.03 -17.81 31.08
CA ALA A 19 -1.96 -16.86 31.36
C ALA A 19 -1.46 -16.15 30.10
N ALA A 20 -1.46 -16.84 28.95
CA ALA A 20 -1.00 -16.27 27.69
C ALA A 20 -1.93 -15.16 27.19
N LEU A 21 -3.25 -15.34 27.33
CA LEU A 21 -4.24 -14.34 26.92
C LEU A 21 -4.23 -13.04 27.75
N LYS A 22 -3.56 -13.03 28.92
CA LYS A 22 -3.45 -11.87 29.80
C LYS A 22 -2.28 -10.95 29.47
N VAL A 23 -1.41 -11.34 28.55
CA VAL A 23 -0.20 -10.60 28.16
C VAL A 23 -0.16 -10.44 26.66
N GLU A 24 0.30 -9.30 26.16
CA GLU A 24 0.49 -9.10 24.72
C GLU A 24 1.61 -10.03 24.22
N GLN A 25 1.30 -10.94 23.30
CA GLN A 25 2.29 -11.81 22.67
C GLN A 25 3.22 -10.99 21.77
N ALA A 26 2.66 -10.06 21.00
CA ALA A 26 3.40 -9.26 20.02
C ALA A 26 3.49 -7.78 20.43
N ALA A 27 3.72 -7.51 21.73
CA ALA A 27 4.01 -6.15 22.18
C ALA A 27 5.15 -5.51 21.34
N PRO A 28 5.08 -4.21 20.99
CA PRO A 28 6.15 -3.53 20.28
C PRO A 28 7.42 -3.48 21.14
N THR A 29 8.58 -3.54 20.50
CA THR A 29 9.88 -3.47 21.19
C THR A 29 10.70 -2.28 20.69
N GLY A 30 11.53 -1.70 21.55
CA GLY A 30 12.41 -0.59 21.16
C GLY A 30 13.58 -1.00 20.24
N SER A 31 13.79 -2.31 20.03
CA SER A 31 14.83 -2.86 19.17
C SER A 31 14.42 -4.22 18.60
N GLY A 32 15.16 -4.73 17.61
CA GLY A 32 14.89 -6.02 16.99
C GLY A 32 13.77 -5.97 15.95
N VAL A 33 13.11 -7.11 15.74
CA VAL A 33 12.13 -7.30 14.66
C VAL A 33 10.84 -6.50 14.88
N ARG A 34 10.41 -6.32 16.14
CA ARG A 34 9.15 -5.66 16.52
C ARG A 34 9.28 -4.15 16.75
N ARG A 35 10.26 -3.51 16.10
CA ARG A 35 10.44 -2.06 16.14
C ARG A 35 9.39 -1.36 15.29
N HIS A 36 9.10 -0.11 15.65
CA HIS A 36 8.15 0.74 14.94
C HIS A 36 8.74 1.44 13.70
N ASP A 37 10.07 1.46 13.55
CA ASP A 37 10.73 2.21 12.48
C ASP A 37 10.29 1.74 11.09
N ALA A 38 9.89 2.70 10.25
CA ALA A 38 9.53 2.45 8.87
C ALA A 38 10.77 2.03 8.04
N LEU A 39 10.55 1.11 7.09
CA LEU A 39 11.52 0.76 6.07
C LEU A 39 11.00 1.35 4.75
N HIS A 40 11.88 2.03 4.00
CA HIS A 40 11.48 2.71 2.75
C HIS A 40 12.12 2.09 1.49
N PRO A 41 11.80 0.83 1.13
CA PRO A 41 12.39 0.15 -0.02
C PRO A 41 12.03 0.77 -1.38
N ALA A 42 11.01 1.64 -1.47
CA ALA A 42 10.68 2.35 -2.70
C ALA A 42 11.77 3.36 -3.12
N ALA A 43 12.57 3.86 -2.19
CA ALA A 43 13.68 4.76 -2.49
C ALA A 43 14.75 4.04 -3.34
N GLY A 44 14.95 4.49 -4.58
CA GLY A 44 15.89 3.85 -5.52
C GLY A 44 15.40 2.49 -6.03
N LEU A 45 14.08 2.30 -6.16
CA LEU A 45 13.49 1.10 -6.74
C LEU A 45 13.80 1.03 -8.26
N THR A 46 14.23 -0.15 -8.72
CA THR A 46 14.48 -0.47 -10.13
C THR A 46 13.79 -1.78 -10.49
N PRO A 47 13.60 -2.12 -11.78
CA PRO A 47 12.98 -3.40 -12.16
C PRO A 47 13.69 -4.62 -11.55
N GLY A 48 15.03 -4.61 -11.56
CA GLY A 48 15.83 -5.68 -10.96
C GLY A 48 15.65 -5.77 -9.44
N ARG A 49 15.65 -4.62 -8.75
CA ARG A 49 15.45 -4.58 -7.29
C ARG A 49 14.03 -5.01 -6.90
N LEU A 50 13.01 -4.57 -7.64
CA LEU A 50 11.62 -4.99 -7.43
C LEU A 50 11.49 -6.51 -7.61
N ALA A 51 12.04 -7.07 -8.69
CA ALA A 51 12.03 -8.51 -8.91
C ALA A 51 12.71 -9.28 -7.76
N SER A 52 13.81 -8.75 -7.23
CA SER A 52 14.50 -9.33 -6.07
C SER A 52 13.63 -9.29 -4.81
N ILE A 53 12.98 -8.16 -4.51
CA ILE A 53 12.07 -8.02 -3.35
C ILE A 53 10.91 -9.00 -3.45
N LEU A 54 10.27 -9.09 -4.62
CA LEU A 54 9.13 -9.98 -4.86
C LEU A 54 9.50 -11.48 -4.86
N ARG A 55 10.79 -11.80 -5.06
CA ARG A 55 11.34 -13.17 -4.95
C ARG A 55 11.71 -13.49 -3.50
N ALA A 56 12.41 -12.59 -2.81
CA ALA A 56 12.72 -12.77 -1.39
C ALA A 56 11.46 -13.02 -0.55
N SER A 57 10.35 -12.34 -0.88
CA SER A 57 9.08 -12.51 -0.18
C SER A 57 8.46 -13.91 -0.29
N ILE A 58 8.81 -14.68 -1.32
CA ILE A 58 8.35 -16.07 -1.47
C ILE A 58 9.38 -17.08 -0.95
N ASP A 59 10.63 -16.65 -0.76
CA ASP A 59 11.74 -17.47 -0.26
C ASP A 59 11.95 -17.29 1.27
N GLY A 60 10.91 -16.85 1.98
CA GLY A 60 10.87 -16.78 3.45
C GLY A 60 11.33 -15.46 4.07
N ASP A 61 11.60 -14.42 3.27
CA ASP A 61 11.90 -13.06 3.76
C ASP A 61 10.92 -12.03 3.16
N PRO A 62 9.73 -11.86 3.77
CA PRO A 62 8.69 -10.96 3.28
C PRO A 62 8.91 -9.49 3.66
N GLU A 63 9.88 -9.17 4.52
CA GLU A 63 9.96 -7.87 5.20
C GLU A 63 10.05 -6.69 4.23
N ASN A 64 10.94 -6.77 3.24
CA ASN A 64 11.08 -5.73 2.23
C ASN A 64 9.87 -5.59 1.32
N TYR A 65 9.14 -6.68 1.05
CA TYR A 65 7.92 -6.62 0.26
C TYR A 65 6.78 -5.96 1.05
N LEU A 66 6.64 -6.32 2.32
CA LEU A 66 5.61 -5.75 3.20
C LEU A 66 5.86 -4.26 3.45
N ALA A 67 7.12 -3.88 3.66
CA ALA A 67 7.53 -2.47 3.72
C ALA A 67 7.27 -1.75 2.40
N LEU A 68 7.53 -2.39 1.26
CA LEU A 68 7.25 -1.79 -0.05
C LEU A 68 5.76 -1.58 -0.28
N ALA A 69 4.91 -2.52 0.16
CA ALA A 69 3.46 -2.39 0.05
C ALA A 69 2.93 -1.18 0.85
N GLU A 70 3.47 -0.94 2.04
CA GLU A 70 3.16 0.26 2.85
C GLU A 70 3.68 1.54 2.18
N ASP A 71 4.95 1.56 1.76
CA ASP A 71 5.56 2.68 1.00
C ASP A 71 4.71 3.08 -0.22
N MET A 72 4.11 2.10 -0.91
CA MET A 72 3.25 2.34 -2.06
C MET A 72 1.93 3.02 -1.68
N GLU A 73 1.33 2.65 -0.55
CA GLU A 73 0.14 3.34 -0.01
C GLU A 73 0.47 4.80 0.39
N GLU A 74 1.70 5.09 0.84
CA GLU A 74 2.12 6.46 1.15
C GLU A 74 2.49 7.30 -0.08
N ARG A 75 3.04 6.66 -1.13
CA ARG A 75 3.66 7.37 -2.27
C ARG A 75 2.82 7.41 -3.54
N ASP A 76 1.78 6.57 -3.66
CA ASP A 76 0.87 6.59 -4.80
C ASP A 76 -0.54 7.01 -4.38
N PRO A 77 -0.90 8.31 -4.53
CA PRO A 77 -2.18 8.83 -4.10
C PRO A 77 -3.38 8.15 -4.77
N HIS A 78 -3.22 7.67 -6.01
CA HIS A 78 -4.29 6.97 -6.70
C HIS A 78 -4.53 5.60 -6.06
N TYR A 79 -3.47 4.81 -5.87
CA TYR A 79 -3.54 3.51 -5.21
C TYR A 79 -4.11 3.62 -3.79
N ALA A 80 -3.60 4.57 -3.00
CA ALA A 80 -4.08 4.85 -1.64
C ALA A 80 -5.58 5.18 -1.64
N GLY A 81 -6.02 6.04 -2.57
CA GLY A 81 -7.42 6.42 -2.72
C GLY A 81 -8.34 5.24 -3.00
N VAL A 82 -8.04 4.44 -4.03
CA VAL A 82 -8.91 3.31 -4.41
C VAL A 82 -8.88 2.17 -3.40
N LEU A 83 -7.72 1.88 -2.80
CA LEU A 83 -7.61 0.85 -1.77
C LEU A 83 -8.37 1.26 -0.50
N GLY A 84 -8.23 2.52 -0.08
CA GLY A 84 -8.96 3.07 1.05
C GLY A 84 -10.47 3.07 0.85
N VAL A 85 -10.97 3.32 -0.37
CA VAL A 85 -12.41 3.17 -0.69
C VAL A 85 -12.85 1.72 -0.47
N ARG A 86 -12.12 0.75 -1.00
CA ARG A 86 -12.47 -0.68 -0.85
C ARG A 86 -12.47 -1.12 0.62
N LYS A 87 -11.47 -0.69 1.40
CA LYS A 87 -11.40 -1.00 2.84
C LYS A 87 -12.61 -0.39 3.58
N ARG A 88 -12.89 0.91 3.39
CA ARG A 88 -14.03 1.61 4.03
C ARG A 88 -15.40 1.07 3.64
N GLN A 89 -15.57 0.62 2.39
CA GLN A 89 -16.83 0.02 1.95
C GLN A 89 -17.18 -1.27 2.70
N VAL A 90 -16.17 -1.99 3.22
CA VAL A 90 -16.39 -3.20 4.00
C VAL A 90 -16.46 -2.90 5.48
N SER A 91 -15.59 -2.03 6.00
CA SER A 91 -15.61 -1.68 7.43
C SER A 91 -16.86 -0.90 7.85
N GLY A 92 -17.44 -0.11 6.94
CA GLY A 92 -18.64 0.68 7.20
C GLY A 92 -19.96 -0.04 6.88
N LEU A 93 -19.96 -1.37 6.72
CA LEU A 93 -21.20 -2.14 6.60
C LEU A 93 -21.86 -2.33 7.96
N ASP A 94 -23.18 -2.22 8.02
CA ASP A 94 -23.94 -2.58 9.22
C ASP A 94 -23.78 -4.08 9.50
N ILE A 95 -23.37 -4.41 10.73
CA ILE A 95 -23.16 -5.80 11.16
C ILE A 95 -24.34 -6.23 12.02
N THR A 96 -24.99 -7.33 11.64
CA THR A 96 -26.05 -7.94 12.43
C THR A 96 -25.56 -9.18 13.15
N VAL A 97 -26.05 -9.39 14.37
CA VAL A 97 -25.75 -10.58 15.18
C VAL A 97 -27.05 -11.31 15.48
N GLU A 98 -27.17 -12.51 14.92
CA GLU A 98 -28.29 -13.43 15.15
C GLU A 98 -27.92 -14.44 16.24
N ALA A 99 -28.83 -14.70 17.17
CA ALA A 99 -28.63 -15.73 18.17
C ALA A 99 -28.64 -17.11 17.54
N ALA A 100 -27.82 -18.02 18.06
CA ALA A 100 -27.75 -19.40 17.57
C ALA A 100 -29.04 -20.22 17.84
N GLY A 101 -29.90 -19.73 18.73
CA GLY A 101 -31.17 -20.32 19.10
C GLY A 101 -31.96 -19.39 20.04
N ASP A 102 -33.17 -19.81 20.38
CA ASP A 102 -34.10 -19.03 21.23
C ASP A 102 -33.90 -19.26 22.74
N ASP A 103 -32.95 -20.11 23.13
CA ASP A 103 -32.65 -20.36 24.54
C ASP A 103 -31.90 -19.17 25.17
N ALA A 104 -32.02 -19.04 26.49
CA ALA A 104 -31.46 -17.91 27.22
C ALA A 104 -29.94 -17.74 27.02
N ALA A 105 -29.19 -18.84 26.91
CA ALA A 105 -27.73 -18.77 26.75
C ALA A 105 -27.36 -18.31 25.33
N SER A 106 -28.07 -18.78 24.30
CA SER A 106 -27.88 -18.31 22.93
C SER A 106 -28.16 -16.81 22.78
N LEU A 107 -29.22 -16.31 23.43
CA LEU A 107 -29.56 -14.88 23.45
C LEU A 107 -28.50 -14.05 24.20
N GLU A 108 -28.04 -14.54 25.36
CA GLU A 108 -26.99 -13.89 26.15
C GLU A 108 -25.66 -13.80 25.40
N HIS A 109 -25.24 -14.88 24.72
CA HIS A 109 -24.02 -14.88 23.91
C HIS A 109 -24.12 -13.93 22.71
N ALA A 110 -25.29 -13.86 22.06
CA ALA A 110 -25.50 -12.92 20.96
C ALA A 110 -25.39 -11.47 21.44
N GLU A 111 -25.96 -11.16 22.60
CA GLU A 111 -25.88 -9.82 23.19
C GLU A 111 -24.44 -9.44 23.55
N LEU A 112 -23.67 -10.36 24.12
CA LEU A 112 -22.24 -10.14 24.36
C LEU A 112 -21.48 -9.78 23.08
N VAL A 113 -21.79 -10.44 21.96
CA VAL A 113 -21.14 -10.14 20.68
C VAL A 113 -21.59 -8.78 20.15
N ARG A 114 -22.89 -8.43 20.27
CA ARG A 114 -23.40 -7.09 19.91
C ARG A 114 -22.67 -5.99 20.65
N GLU A 115 -22.55 -6.11 21.98
CA GLU A 115 -21.82 -5.15 22.80
C GLU A 115 -20.35 -4.97 22.34
N VAL A 116 -19.71 -6.05 21.88
CA VAL A 116 -18.31 -6.01 21.42
C VAL A 116 -18.16 -5.35 20.05
N ILE A 117 -19.11 -5.53 19.14
CA ILE A 117 -19.05 -4.93 17.80
C ILE A 117 -19.58 -3.49 17.77
N GLU A 118 -20.46 -3.11 18.72
CA GLU A 118 -21.03 -1.77 18.83
C GLU A 118 -20.12 -0.79 19.59
N ARG A 119 -19.02 -1.25 20.17
CA ARG A 119 -18.08 -0.39 20.89
C ARG A 119 -17.40 0.62 19.95
N ASP A 120 -17.03 1.75 20.53
CA ASP A 120 -16.21 2.75 19.86
C ASP A 120 -14.88 2.14 19.37
N GLY A 121 -14.53 2.42 18.12
CA GLY A 121 -13.28 1.98 17.49
C GLY A 121 -13.32 0.61 16.80
N PHE A 122 -14.42 -0.15 16.89
CA PHE A 122 -14.50 -1.43 16.17
C PHE A 122 -14.42 -1.26 14.64
N GLU A 123 -15.03 -0.21 14.08
CA GLU A 123 -14.94 0.10 12.64
C GLU A 123 -13.49 0.37 12.20
N ASP A 124 -12.72 1.12 12.97
CA ASP A 124 -11.29 1.38 12.69
C ASP A 124 -10.47 0.09 12.75
N GLU A 125 -10.74 -0.77 13.72
CA GLU A 125 -10.07 -2.07 13.84
C GLU A 125 -10.45 -3.03 12.70
N LEU A 126 -11.69 -2.98 12.20
CA LEU A 126 -12.09 -3.68 10.98
C LEU A 126 -11.33 -3.14 9.76
N PHE A 127 -11.16 -1.83 9.66
CA PHE A 127 -10.35 -1.21 8.62
C PHE A 127 -8.89 -1.72 8.68
N ASP A 128 -8.31 -1.83 9.87
CA ASP A 128 -6.97 -2.39 10.07
C ASP A 128 -6.88 -3.89 9.72
N ILE A 129 -7.89 -4.69 10.04
CA ILE A 129 -7.98 -6.10 9.61
C ILE A 129 -7.98 -6.20 8.07
N LEU A 130 -8.51 -5.20 7.38
CA LEU A 130 -8.55 -5.13 5.91
C LEU A 130 -7.22 -4.68 5.29
N ASP A 131 -6.17 -4.41 6.08
CA ASP A 131 -4.78 -4.30 5.59
C ASP A 131 -4.35 -5.55 4.78
N ALA A 132 -4.98 -6.69 5.09
CA ALA A 132 -4.85 -7.94 4.35
C ALA A 132 -5.13 -7.79 2.85
N VAL A 133 -6.02 -6.89 2.44
CA VAL A 133 -6.37 -6.67 1.02
C VAL A 133 -5.15 -6.18 0.23
N GLY A 134 -4.38 -5.25 0.81
CA GLY A 134 -3.16 -4.72 0.21
C GLY A 134 -2.02 -5.73 0.26
N LYS A 135 -1.72 -6.24 1.46
CA LYS A 135 -0.49 -7.01 1.73
C LYS A 135 -0.64 -8.53 1.56
N GLY A 136 -1.87 -9.03 1.57
CA GLY A 136 -2.24 -10.45 1.41
C GLY A 136 -2.68 -11.12 2.71
N PHE A 137 -2.27 -10.56 3.85
CA PHE A 137 -2.71 -10.99 5.17
C PHE A 137 -2.65 -9.84 6.17
N SER A 138 -3.38 -9.98 7.27
CA SER A 138 -3.32 -9.13 8.46
C SER A 138 -3.37 -10.01 9.70
N CYS A 139 -2.62 -9.62 10.72
CA CYS A 139 -2.58 -10.26 12.02
C CYS A 139 -2.99 -9.24 13.08
N THR A 140 -4.15 -9.45 13.69
CA THR A 140 -4.69 -8.54 14.70
C THR A 140 -4.78 -9.28 16.02
N GLU A 141 -4.06 -8.78 17.02
CA GLU A 141 -3.99 -9.37 18.34
C GLU A 141 -5.19 -8.94 19.19
N VAL A 142 -5.92 -9.90 19.77
CA VAL A 142 -7.03 -9.63 20.68
C VAL A 142 -6.46 -9.31 22.05
N ILE A 143 -6.61 -8.05 22.47
CA ILE A 143 -6.26 -7.61 23.81
C ILE A 143 -7.45 -7.84 24.71
N TRP A 144 -7.35 -8.80 25.61
CA TRP A 144 -8.44 -9.18 26.51
C TRP A 144 -8.48 -8.31 27.77
N ASP A 145 -9.67 -7.84 28.14
CA ASP A 145 -9.98 -7.38 29.49
C ASP A 145 -10.54 -8.57 30.30
N THR A 146 -9.93 -8.79 31.47
CA THR A 146 -10.35 -9.82 32.42
C THR A 146 -10.56 -9.27 33.83
N SER A 147 -10.67 -7.95 33.98
CA SER A 147 -10.67 -7.27 35.28
C SER A 147 -11.87 -7.61 36.16
N GLU A 148 -13.04 -7.86 35.56
CA GLU A 148 -14.30 -8.15 36.24
C GLU A 148 -14.66 -9.65 36.23
N GLY A 149 -13.75 -10.51 35.75
CA GLY A 149 -13.91 -11.97 35.71
C GLY A 149 -14.50 -12.52 34.40
N GLN A 150 -15.15 -11.68 33.59
CA GLN A 150 -15.50 -11.98 32.20
C GLN A 150 -14.30 -11.78 31.27
N TRP A 151 -14.32 -12.45 30.10
CA TRP A 151 -13.36 -12.23 29.03
C TRP A 151 -14.01 -11.37 27.96
N ARG A 152 -13.53 -10.13 27.78
CA ARG A 152 -14.02 -9.21 26.75
C ARG A 152 -12.87 -8.66 25.91
N PRO A 153 -13.00 -8.58 24.58
CA PRO A 153 -12.02 -7.87 23.77
C PRO A 153 -12.02 -6.39 24.15
N LYS A 154 -10.92 -5.91 24.72
CA LYS A 154 -10.71 -4.49 25.01
C LYS A 154 -10.37 -3.72 23.75
N ARG A 155 -9.55 -4.34 22.89
CA ARG A 155 -9.01 -3.75 21.66
C ARG A 155 -8.54 -4.87 20.74
N LEU A 156 -8.70 -4.68 19.45
CA LEU A 156 -8.10 -5.53 18.42
C LEU A 156 -6.86 -4.80 17.89
N ALA A 157 -5.69 -5.18 18.38
CA ALA A 157 -4.43 -4.54 18.08
C ALA A 157 -3.88 -5.01 16.74
N TRP A 158 -3.99 -4.20 15.70
CA TRP A 158 -3.23 -4.45 14.47
C TRP A 158 -1.74 -4.54 14.77
N ARG A 159 -1.10 -5.59 14.25
CA ARG A 159 0.33 -5.78 14.35
C ARG A 159 0.94 -5.69 12.96
N ASP A 160 2.05 -4.98 12.89
CA ASP A 160 2.76 -4.80 11.64
C ASP A 160 3.02 -6.16 10.96
N PRO A 161 2.52 -6.38 9.72
CA PRO A 161 2.70 -7.62 8.99
C PRO A 161 4.16 -8.03 8.86
N ARG A 162 5.10 -7.07 8.90
CA ARG A 162 6.54 -7.37 8.90
C ARG A 162 6.87 -8.30 10.05
N TRP A 163 6.24 -8.21 11.22
CA TRP A 163 6.57 -9.05 12.38
C TRP A 163 6.22 -10.53 12.19
N PHE A 164 5.66 -10.93 11.05
CA PHE A 164 5.23 -12.29 10.79
C PHE A 164 5.93 -12.88 9.56
N VAL A 165 6.06 -14.20 9.60
CA VAL A 165 6.49 -15.03 8.47
C VAL A 165 5.52 -16.20 8.34
N PHE A 166 5.69 -17.01 7.30
CA PHE A 166 4.91 -18.23 7.12
C PHE A 166 5.78 -19.45 7.38
N ASP A 167 5.15 -20.50 7.90
CA ASP A 167 5.78 -21.81 8.02
C ASP A 167 6.35 -22.25 6.67
N ARG A 168 7.58 -22.77 6.67
CA ARG A 168 8.30 -23.09 5.42
C ARG A 168 7.84 -24.39 4.77
N ILE A 169 7.07 -25.22 5.46
CA ILE A 169 6.56 -26.49 4.96
C ILE A 169 5.26 -26.24 4.20
N ASP A 170 4.31 -25.53 4.79
CA ASP A 170 3.01 -25.27 4.16
C ASP A 170 2.93 -23.92 3.41
N GLY A 171 3.73 -22.92 3.81
CA GLY A 171 3.71 -21.57 3.25
C GLY A 171 2.44 -20.77 3.56
N GLU A 172 1.58 -21.24 4.47
CA GLU A 172 0.26 -20.70 4.78
C GLU A 172 0.05 -20.38 6.27
N THR A 173 0.68 -21.13 7.17
CA THR A 173 0.54 -20.95 8.62
C THR A 173 1.36 -19.74 9.09
N PRO A 174 0.73 -18.69 9.65
CA PRO A 174 1.45 -17.52 10.14
C PRO A 174 2.21 -17.84 11.43
N LEU A 175 3.45 -17.36 11.51
CA LEU A 175 4.32 -17.42 12.67
C LEU A 175 4.77 -16.00 13.05
N LEU A 176 4.83 -15.73 14.34
CA LEU A 176 5.37 -14.48 14.87
C LEU A 176 6.88 -14.57 14.96
N ARG A 177 7.60 -13.58 14.40
CA ARG A 177 9.06 -13.45 14.56
C ARG A 177 9.36 -12.97 15.98
N ASP A 178 9.99 -13.81 16.81
CA ASP A 178 10.34 -13.48 18.20
C ASP A 178 11.79 -13.83 18.55
N GLY A 179 12.64 -12.81 18.74
CA GLY A 179 13.95 -12.96 19.38
C GLY A 179 14.92 -13.98 18.75
N GLY A 180 14.74 -14.35 17.47
CA GLY A 180 15.55 -15.35 16.77
C GLY A 180 14.85 -16.69 16.49
N GLN A 181 13.58 -16.83 16.86
CA GLN A 181 12.72 -17.97 16.51
C GLN A 181 11.38 -17.49 15.95
N ASP A 182 10.80 -18.29 15.08
CA ASP A 182 9.44 -18.08 14.58
C ASP A 182 8.48 -18.94 15.44
N VAL A 183 7.56 -18.29 16.14
CA VAL A 183 6.67 -18.96 17.11
C VAL A 183 5.22 -18.96 16.64
N PRO A 184 4.42 -20.00 16.95
CA PRO A 184 3.01 -20.00 16.61
C PRO A 184 2.23 -18.87 17.30
N LEU A 185 1.18 -18.39 16.62
CA LEU A 185 0.22 -17.49 17.22
C LEU A 185 -0.57 -18.20 18.33
N ASN A 186 -0.71 -17.54 19.48
CA ASN A 186 -1.42 -18.07 20.63
C ASN A 186 -2.90 -18.34 20.29
N PRO A 187 -3.44 -19.54 20.62
CA PRO A 187 -4.87 -19.83 20.51
C PRO A 187 -5.74 -18.73 21.13
N TYR A 188 -6.80 -18.29 20.44
CA TYR A 188 -7.76 -17.27 20.92
C TYR A 188 -7.19 -15.88 21.24
N GLN A 189 -5.94 -15.60 20.87
CA GLN A 189 -5.34 -14.28 21.02
C GLN A 189 -5.22 -13.52 19.69
N TRP A 190 -5.65 -14.12 18.58
CA TRP A 190 -5.40 -13.57 17.24
C TRP A 190 -6.60 -13.73 16.32
N ILE A 191 -6.85 -12.66 15.57
CA ILE A 191 -7.63 -12.66 14.33
C ILE A 191 -6.61 -12.65 13.20
N TYR A 192 -6.63 -13.72 12.39
CA TYR A 192 -5.81 -13.82 11.19
C TYR A 192 -6.71 -13.72 9.96
N HIS A 193 -6.50 -12.68 9.16
CA HIS A 193 -7.21 -12.50 7.90
C HIS A 193 -6.25 -12.75 6.74
N SER A 194 -6.48 -13.81 5.97
CA SER A 194 -5.81 -14.04 4.69
C SER A 194 -6.72 -13.59 3.55
N ALA A 195 -6.34 -12.53 2.85
CA ALA A 195 -7.15 -12.01 1.75
C ALA A 195 -7.00 -12.91 0.51
N LYS A 196 -8.13 -13.43 0.02
CA LYS A 196 -8.20 -14.28 -1.17
C LYS A 196 -8.53 -13.46 -2.43
N VAL A 197 -7.73 -12.44 -2.72
CA VAL A 197 -7.87 -11.66 -3.97
C VAL A 197 -7.54 -12.50 -5.20
N LYS A 198 -6.63 -13.47 -5.04
CA LYS A 198 -6.38 -14.56 -5.99
C LYS A 198 -5.99 -15.84 -5.24
N SER A 199 -6.03 -16.97 -5.94
CA SER A 199 -5.52 -18.24 -5.41
C SER A 199 -3.99 -18.22 -5.17
N GLY A 200 -3.54 -19.01 -4.20
CA GLY A 200 -2.13 -19.21 -3.84
C GLY A 200 -1.79 -18.82 -2.39
N LEU A 201 -0.49 -18.78 -2.09
CA LEU A 201 0.05 -18.49 -0.76
C LEU A 201 -0.39 -17.10 -0.25
N PRO A 202 -0.67 -16.94 1.06
CA PRO A 202 -1.09 -15.67 1.65
C PRO A 202 -0.14 -14.50 1.33
N ILE A 203 1.18 -14.71 1.40
CA ILE A 203 2.17 -13.66 1.07
C ILE A 203 2.11 -13.17 -0.39
N ARG A 204 1.47 -13.95 -1.27
CA ARG A 204 1.23 -13.59 -2.68
C ARG A 204 -0.22 -13.19 -2.94
N GLY A 205 -1.06 -13.14 -1.92
CA GLY A 205 -2.51 -12.92 -2.03
C GLY A 205 -2.91 -11.46 -2.14
N GLY A 206 -2.04 -10.53 -1.76
CA GLY A 206 -2.34 -9.10 -1.71
C GLY A 206 -2.27 -8.38 -3.06
N ILE A 207 -3.03 -7.29 -3.18
CA ILE A 207 -3.08 -6.45 -4.39
C ILE A 207 -1.79 -5.69 -4.61
N ALA A 208 -1.07 -5.30 -3.54
CA ALA A 208 0.18 -4.55 -3.64
C ALA A 208 1.18 -5.24 -4.56
N ARG A 209 1.22 -6.58 -4.57
CA ARG A 209 2.09 -7.36 -5.46
C ARG A 209 1.80 -7.13 -6.95
N ALA A 210 0.53 -6.98 -7.32
CA ALA A 210 0.15 -6.67 -8.70
C ALA A 210 0.46 -5.21 -9.04
N VAL A 211 0.20 -4.30 -8.09
CA VAL A 211 0.36 -2.85 -8.27
C VAL A 211 1.83 -2.42 -8.26
N ALA A 212 2.75 -3.17 -7.64
CA ALA A 212 4.15 -2.76 -7.48
C ALA A 212 4.86 -2.45 -8.81
N TRP A 213 4.53 -3.18 -9.88
CA TRP A 213 5.07 -2.89 -11.23
C TRP A 213 4.49 -1.61 -11.81
N THR A 214 3.18 -1.43 -11.67
CA THR A 214 2.46 -0.22 -12.10
C THR A 214 3.00 1.01 -11.38
N PHE A 215 3.18 0.93 -10.06
CA PHE A 215 3.80 1.96 -9.22
C PHE A 215 5.20 2.33 -9.72
N LEU A 216 6.05 1.33 -10.01
CA LEU A 216 7.41 1.57 -10.50
C LEU A 216 7.41 2.30 -11.85
N PHE A 217 6.61 1.83 -12.81
CA PHE A 217 6.55 2.43 -14.15
C PHE A 217 5.89 3.81 -14.13
N LYS A 218 4.89 4.02 -13.28
CA LYS A 218 4.25 5.32 -13.05
C LYS A 218 5.25 6.30 -12.46
N SER A 219 6.03 5.86 -11.47
CA SER A 219 7.09 6.68 -10.84
C SER A 219 8.14 7.16 -11.85
N PHE A 220 8.57 6.30 -12.78
CA PHE A 220 9.46 6.71 -13.89
C PHE A 220 8.79 7.74 -14.81
N THR A 221 7.52 7.49 -15.17
CA THR A 221 6.76 8.40 -16.04
C THR A 221 6.62 9.79 -15.41
N ILE A 222 6.28 9.87 -14.12
CA ILE A 222 6.13 11.14 -13.41
C ILE A 222 7.48 11.86 -13.28
N LYS A 223 8.55 11.13 -12.97
CA LYS A 223 9.91 11.70 -12.90
C LYS A 223 10.32 12.31 -14.24
N ASP A 224 10.18 11.57 -15.33
CA ASP A 224 10.54 12.04 -16.67
C ASP A 224 9.66 13.22 -17.10
N TRP A 225 8.38 13.20 -16.71
CA TRP A 225 7.48 14.32 -16.97
C TRP A 225 7.87 15.58 -16.19
N ALA A 226 8.32 15.45 -14.94
CA ALA A 226 8.82 16.58 -14.16
C ALA A 226 10.05 17.21 -14.80
N ILE A 227 11.04 16.39 -15.21
CA ILE A 227 12.24 16.85 -15.94
C ILE A 227 11.84 17.53 -17.26
N PHE A 228 10.87 16.95 -17.98
CA PHE A 228 10.35 17.54 -19.20
C PHE A 228 9.71 18.91 -18.95
N CYS A 229 8.88 19.04 -17.91
CA CYS A 229 8.23 20.30 -17.54
C CYS A 229 9.26 21.37 -17.15
N GLU A 230 10.32 21.01 -16.44
CA GLU A 230 11.43 21.92 -16.11
C GLU A 230 12.16 22.40 -17.38
N ALA A 231 12.55 21.46 -18.25
CA ALA A 231 13.27 21.78 -19.49
C ALA A 231 12.41 22.58 -20.50
N TYR A 232 11.13 22.24 -20.63
CA TYR A 232 10.19 22.93 -21.52
C TYR A 232 9.78 24.30 -20.99
N GLY A 233 9.66 24.44 -19.66
CA GLY A 233 9.32 25.71 -19.02
C GLY A 233 10.42 26.77 -19.11
N GLN A 234 11.67 26.35 -19.34
CA GLN A 234 12.84 27.24 -19.38
C GLN A 234 13.78 26.89 -20.55
N PRO A 235 13.43 27.24 -21.80
CA PRO A 235 14.29 26.96 -22.94
C PRO A 235 15.62 27.72 -22.83
N LEU A 236 16.74 27.03 -23.07
CA LEU A 236 18.07 27.64 -23.19
C LEU A 236 18.05 28.69 -24.31
N ARG A 237 18.43 29.93 -23.99
CA ARG A 237 18.60 30.98 -24.99
C ARG A 237 20.04 30.98 -25.48
N LEU A 238 20.23 30.67 -26.76
CA LEU A 238 21.54 30.59 -27.39
C LEU A 238 21.74 31.76 -28.34
N GLY A 239 22.62 32.69 -27.99
CA GLY A 239 23.10 33.72 -28.90
C GLY A 239 24.20 33.16 -29.80
N LYS A 240 24.04 33.28 -31.12
CA LYS A 240 25.09 32.92 -32.09
C LYS A 240 25.81 34.20 -32.53
N TYR A 241 27.14 34.18 -32.55
CA TYR A 241 27.95 35.30 -33.07
C TYR A 241 28.94 34.85 -34.15
N ASP A 242 29.27 35.74 -35.08
CA ASP A 242 30.19 35.44 -36.18
C ASP A 242 31.66 35.54 -35.74
N ALA A 243 32.56 34.89 -36.51
CA ALA A 243 34.00 34.86 -36.20
C ALA A 243 34.67 36.24 -36.15
N GLY A 244 34.06 37.26 -36.76
CA GLY A 244 34.52 38.65 -36.74
C GLY A 244 33.95 39.53 -35.61
N ALA A 245 33.10 38.99 -34.73
CA ALA A 245 32.46 39.76 -33.66
C ALA A 245 33.50 40.26 -32.63
N SER A 246 33.46 41.56 -32.33
CA SER A 246 34.33 42.14 -31.31
C SER A 246 33.94 41.66 -29.90
N ASP A 247 34.86 41.73 -28.94
CA ASP A 247 34.55 41.33 -27.56
C ASP A 247 33.46 42.20 -26.93
N LYS A 248 33.35 43.47 -27.37
CA LYS A 248 32.26 44.36 -26.97
C LYS A 248 30.90 43.87 -27.48
N ASP A 249 30.84 43.38 -28.73
CA ASP A 249 29.59 42.87 -29.31
C ASP A 249 29.17 41.54 -28.67
N LYS A 250 30.14 40.68 -28.32
CA LYS A 250 29.89 39.45 -27.57
C LYS A 250 29.31 39.74 -26.18
N GLN A 251 29.85 40.74 -25.48
CA GLN A 251 29.35 41.13 -24.16
C GLN A 251 27.94 41.69 -24.25
N ILE A 252 27.66 42.57 -25.22
CA ILE A 252 26.31 43.11 -25.45
C ILE A 252 25.33 41.99 -25.77
N LEU A 253 25.72 41.01 -26.58
CA LEU A 253 24.89 39.86 -26.90
C LEU A 253 24.63 38.99 -25.67
N LEU A 254 25.65 38.71 -24.85
CA LEU A 254 25.48 37.95 -23.62
C LEU A 254 24.55 38.67 -22.63
N ASP A 255 24.72 39.97 -22.45
CA ASP A 255 23.87 40.80 -21.60
C ASP A 255 22.44 40.84 -22.13
N ALA A 256 22.24 40.97 -23.44
CA ALA A 256 20.93 40.95 -24.06
C ALA A 256 20.22 39.60 -23.87
N VAL A 257 20.91 38.49 -24.11
CA VAL A 257 20.34 37.14 -23.95
C VAL A 257 20.08 36.80 -22.48
N SER A 258 20.90 37.31 -21.56
CA SER A 258 20.74 37.11 -20.11
C SER A 258 19.61 37.95 -19.51
N ASN A 259 19.34 39.15 -20.04
CA ASN A 259 18.30 40.05 -19.53
C ASN A 259 16.87 39.73 -20.02
N ILE A 260 16.71 38.80 -20.97
CA ILE A 260 15.39 38.42 -21.54
C ILE A 260 14.62 37.43 -20.62
N GLY A 261 15.21 36.93 -19.52
CA GLY A 261 14.51 36.02 -18.62
C GLY A 261 15.30 35.60 -17.38
N VAL A 262 14.75 34.63 -16.64
CA VAL A 262 15.21 34.31 -15.27
C VAL A 262 16.41 33.36 -15.22
N ASP A 263 16.66 32.48 -16.20
CA ASP A 263 17.83 31.56 -16.16
C ASP A 263 18.25 30.96 -17.52
N TYR A 264 19.52 30.54 -17.63
CA TYR A 264 20.21 29.87 -18.75
C TYR A 264 20.32 30.67 -20.08
N ALA A 265 21.39 31.46 -20.17
CA ALA A 265 21.86 32.14 -21.38
C ALA A 265 23.27 31.67 -21.75
N ALA A 266 23.51 31.44 -23.04
CA ALA A 266 24.84 31.12 -23.54
C ALA A 266 25.09 31.81 -24.89
N ILE A 267 26.35 32.13 -25.17
CA ILE A 267 26.78 32.61 -26.48
C ILE A 267 27.82 31.65 -27.08
N VAL A 268 27.69 31.34 -28.37
CA VAL A 268 28.63 30.46 -29.09
C VAL A 268 28.97 31.04 -30.46
N PRO A 269 30.19 30.80 -30.99
CA PRO A 269 30.48 31.08 -32.39
C PRO A 269 29.51 30.30 -33.29
N ALA A 270 29.00 30.92 -34.34
CA ALA A 270 28.05 30.29 -35.27
C ALA A 270 28.62 28.99 -35.88
N ALA A 271 29.92 28.94 -36.15
CA ALA A 271 30.62 27.76 -36.67
C ALA A 271 30.74 26.59 -35.68
N MET A 272 30.53 26.84 -34.37
CA MET A 272 30.54 25.81 -33.32
C MET A 272 29.13 25.47 -32.82
N ALA A 273 28.08 26.04 -33.43
CA ALA A 273 26.72 25.73 -33.07
C ALA A 273 26.38 24.28 -33.47
N VAL A 274 26.15 23.42 -32.47
CA VAL A 274 25.63 22.07 -32.68
C VAL A 274 24.11 22.16 -32.77
N GLU A 275 23.55 21.90 -33.94
CA GLU A 275 22.11 21.77 -34.12
C GLU A 275 21.69 20.34 -33.85
N PHE A 276 20.87 20.15 -32.82
CA PHE A 276 20.21 18.86 -32.60
C PHE A 276 19.20 18.63 -33.71
N ILE A 277 19.35 17.55 -34.46
CA ILE A 277 18.34 17.09 -35.42
C ILE A 277 17.12 16.67 -34.61
N LYS A 278 16.16 17.59 -34.45
CA LYS A 278 14.88 17.30 -33.81
C LYS A 278 14.10 16.40 -34.76
N ALA A 279 13.71 15.21 -34.28
CA ALA A 279 12.60 14.51 -34.90
C ALA A 279 11.34 15.35 -34.60
N ASP A 280 10.65 15.84 -35.63
CA ASP A 280 9.36 16.52 -35.50
C ASP A 280 8.30 15.50 -35.04
N ILE A 281 8.36 15.11 -33.76
CA ILE A 281 7.34 14.29 -33.13
C ILE A 281 6.26 15.24 -32.63
N SER A 282 5.35 15.61 -33.52
CA SER A 282 4.13 16.37 -33.20
C SER A 282 3.20 15.49 -32.34
N GLY A 283 3.40 15.48 -31.02
CA GLY A 283 2.55 14.72 -30.10
C GLY A 283 3.11 14.43 -28.69
N SER A 284 4.34 14.83 -28.36
CA SER A 284 5.06 14.25 -27.21
C SER A 284 4.62 14.67 -25.80
N HIS A 285 3.93 15.81 -25.61
CA HIS A 285 3.68 16.37 -24.27
C HIS A 285 2.59 15.61 -23.49
N GLY A 286 1.52 15.19 -24.18
CA GLY A 286 0.37 14.51 -23.57
C GLY A 286 0.66 13.06 -23.17
N LEU A 287 1.64 12.42 -23.83
CA LEU A 287 1.94 10.99 -23.67
C LEU A 287 2.31 10.62 -22.21
N TYR A 288 3.00 11.50 -21.49
CA TYR A 288 3.33 11.26 -20.08
C TYR A 288 2.07 11.12 -19.22
N LYS A 289 1.14 12.07 -19.38
CA LYS A 289 -0.15 12.05 -18.68
C LYS A 289 -0.99 10.86 -19.11
N GLU A 290 -1.12 10.60 -20.41
CA GLU A 290 -1.88 9.46 -20.94
C GLU A 290 -1.35 8.12 -20.40
N ARG A 291 -0.03 7.95 -20.32
CA ARG A 291 0.58 6.75 -19.74
C ARG A 291 0.32 6.64 -18.24
N ALA A 292 0.45 7.75 -17.49
CA ALA A 292 0.17 7.76 -16.05
C ALA A 292 -1.31 7.45 -15.77
N ASP A 293 -2.22 8.08 -16.52
CA ASP A 293 -3.67 7.85 -16.43
C ASP A 293 -4.01 6.39 -16.79
N TRP A 294 -3.41 5.82 -17.83
CA TRP A 294 -3.61 4.41 -18.19
C TRP A 294 -3.16 3.44 -17.09
N LEU A 295 -2.01 3.73 -16.46
CA LEU A 295 -1.51 2.93 -15.33
C LEU A 295 -2.48 3.02 -14.13
N ASP A 296 -2.98 4.21 -13.81
CA ASP A 296 -3.99 4.41 -12.77
C ASP A 296 -5.29 3.65 -13.06
N GLN A 297 -5.73 3.63 -14.32
CA GLN A 297 -6.87 2.80 -14.73
C GLN A 297 -6.63 1.31 -14.48
N GLN A 298 -5.41 0.79 -14.68
CA GLN A 298 -5.11 -0.60 -14.33
C GLN A 298 -5.16 -0.84 -12.82
N VAL A 299 -4.69 0.11 -12.01
CA VAL A 299 -4.78 0.04 -10.54
C VAL A 299 -6.24 0.02 -10.09
N SER A 300 -7.07 0.90 -10.64
CA SER A 300 -8.50 0.94 -10.33
C SER A 300 -9.20 -0.37 -10.67
N LYS A 301 -8.89 -0.98 -11.82
CA LYS A 301 -9.45 -2.27 -12.24
C LYS A 301 -9.09 -3.41 -11.29
N VAL A 302 -7.82 -3.51 -10.88
CA VAL A 302 -7.40 -4.60 -9.98
C VAL A 302 -7.90 -4.38 -8.54
N VAL A 303 -8.03 -3.12 -8.10
CA VAL A 303 -8.48 -2.80 -6.74
C VAL A 303 -9.99 -2.89 -6.61
N LEU A 304 -10.76 -2.23 -7.49
CA LEU A 304 -12.22 -2.11 -7.35
C LEU A 304 -13.00 -3.14 -8.18
N GLY A 305 -12.37 -3.80 -9.15
CA GLY A 305 -13.03 -4.78 -10.03
C GLY A 305 -14.01 -4.18 -11.04
N GLN A 306 -14.23 -2.86 -11.03
CA GLN A 306 -15.14 -2.17 -11.95
C GLN A 306 -14.38 -1.51 -13.12
N THR A 307 -14.87 -1.70 -14.34
CA THR A 307 -14.29 -1.11 -15.57
C THR A 307 -15.06 0.13 -16.04
N ALA A 308 -16.36 0.23 -15.75
CA ALA A 308 -17.26 1.24 -16.34
C ALA A 308 -16.99 2.69 -15.87
N THR A 309 -16.65 2.91 -14.60
CA THR A 309 -16.33 4.24 -14.03
C THR A 309 -14.90 4.67 -14.32
N THR A 310 -14.01 3.70 -14.50
CA THR A 310 -12.56 3.90 -14.71
C THR A 310 -12.25 4.28 -16.16
N ASP A 311 -12.98 3.71 -17.13
CA ASP A 311 -12.79 3.94 -18.57
C ASP A 311 -13.69 5.07 -19.12
N ALA A 312 -14.61 5.62 -18.32
CA ALA A 312 -15.58 6.66 -18.73
C ALA A 312 -15.01 8.08 -18.81
N ILE A 313 -13.77 8.23 -19.30
CA ILE A 313 -13.17 9.55 -19.58
C ILE A 313 -13.80 10.20 -20.84
N ALA A 314 -14.61 9.46 -21.60
CA ALA A 314 -15.39 10.00 -22.72
C ALA A 314 -16.90 9.76 -22.54
N GLY A 315 -17.62 10.77 -22.03
CA GLY A 315 -19.09 10.81 -22.05
C GLY A 315 -19.76 10.70 -20.68
N GLY A 316 -19.57 11.72 -19.85
CA GLY A 316 -20.36 11.89 -18.62
C GLY A 316 -21.82 12.09 -18.96
N HIS A 317 -22.66 11.07 -18.66
CA HIS A 317 -24.10 11.14 -18.38
C HIS A 317 -24.66 9.73 -18.09
N ALA A 318 -23.96 8.64 -18.43
CA ALA A 318 -24.38 7.25 -18.18
C ALA A 318 -23.80 6.62 -16.89
N VAL A 319 -22.82 7.26 -16.25
CA VAL A 319 -22.07 6.69 -15.12
C VAL A 319 -22.84 6.76 -13.79
N GLY A 320 -23.77 7.71 -13.66
CA GLY A 320 -24.55 7.88 -12.42
C GLY A 320 -25.52 6.74 -12.13
N LYS A 321 -26.05 6.04 -13.16
CA LYS A 321 -27.04 4.98 -12.99
C LYS A 321 -26.45 3.60 -12.70
N THR A 322 -25.19 3.36 -13.03
CA THR A 322 -24.54 2.06 -12.76
C THR A 322 -24.01 1.94 -11.34
N HIS A 323 -23.91 3.05 -10.60
CA HIS A 323 -23.55 3.03 -9.17
C HIS A 323 -24.65 2.48 -8.26
N ASP A 324 -25.92 2.56 -8.64
CA ASP A 324 -27.03 2.08 -7.80
C ASP A 324 -27.28 0.57 -7.94
N GLY A 325 -26.84 -0.07 -9.03
CA GLY A 325 -27.03 -1.52 -9.25
C GLY A 325 -25.94 -2.42 -8.66
N VAL A 326 -24.90 -1.84 -8.05
CA VAL A 326 -23.81 -2.57 -7.35
C VAL A 326 -23.85 -2.25 -5.84
N ARG A 327 -24.96 -1.67 -5.37
CA ARG A 327 -25.24 -1.32 -3.97
C ARG A 327 -26.30 -2.22 -3.31
N GLU A 328 -26.71 -3.30 -3.98
CA GLU A 328 -27.49 -4.40 -3.38
C GLU A 328 -26.62 -5.64 -3.20
#